data_AF-A0A918WA00-F1
#
_entry.id   AF-A0A918WA00-F1
#
_cell.length_a   1.000
_cell.length_b   1.000
_cell.length_c   1.000
_cell.angle_alpha   90.00
_cell.angle_beta   90.00
_cell.angle_gamma   90.00
#
_symmetry.space_group_name_H-M   'P 1'
#
loop_
_entity.id
_entity.type
_entity.pdbx_description
1 polymer ?
#
loop_
_entity_poly.entity_id
_entity_poly.type
_entity_poly.pdbx_seq_one_letter_code
_entity_poly.pdbx_strand_id
1 'polypeptide(L)'
;MPTLWFVPDGRVPYTSHGPGMPITLEEAVAVFGTDPLRYLGRAAPSLQPDAPSEDPRNVIVELGEAEGRNTLLPEPGFYWAVSLDVDDAARRLQRERMRR
;
A
#
# COMPACT_ATOMS: atom_id res chain seq x y z
N MET A 1 6.73 -2.81 11.39
CA MET A 1 7.31 -2.69 10.04
C MET A 1 6.18 -2.32 9.09
N PRO A 2 6.42 -1.41 8.13
CA PRO A 2 5.38 -1.02 7.19
C PRO A 2 4.81 -2.23 6.44
N THR A 3 3.52 -2.18 6.08
CA THR A 3 2.83 -3.27 5.39
C THR A 3 2.31 -2.79 4.05
N LEU A 4 2.65 -3.51 2.96
CA LEU A 4 2.15 -3.25 1.62
C LEU A 4 0.96 -4.16 1.33
N TRP A 5 -0.13 -3.55 0.88
CA TRP A 5 -1.37 -4.22 0.56
C TRP A 5 -1.65 -4.08 -0.94
N PHE A 6 -1.86 -5.21 -1.61
CA PHE A 6 -2.39 -5.26 -2.97
C PHE A 6 -3.87 -5.61 -2.90
N VAL A 7 -4.71 -4.73 -3.43
CA VAL A 7 -6.16 -4.91 -3.42
C VAL A 7 -6.61 -5.26 -4.84
N PRO A 8 -6.92 -6.54 -5.14
CA PRO A 8 -7.46 -6.92 -6.43
C PRO A 8 -8.90 -6.41 -6.62
N ASP A 9 -9.33 -6.29 -7.88
CA ASP A 9 -10.67 -5.84 -8.30
C ASP A 9 -11.80 -6.80 -7.84
N GLY A 10 -13.00 -6.25 -7.65
CA GLY A 10 -14.25 -7.00 -7.49
C GLY A 10 -14.62 -7.45 -6.06
N ARG A 11 -15.85 -7.99 -5.91
CA ARG A 11 -16.36 -8.59 -4.66
C ARG A 11 -15.41 -9.67 -4.17
N VAL A 12 -14.57 -9.30 -3.22
CA VAL A 12 -13.64 -10.19 -2.55
C VAL A 12 -14.46 -11.15 -1.66
N PRO A 13 -14.26 -12.48 -1.72
CA PRO A 13 -14.77 -13.38 -0.69
C PRO A 13 -14.25 -12.91 0.68
N TYR A 14 -15.04 -13.09 1.74
CA TYR A 14 -14.81 -12.65 3.14
C TYR A 14 -13.41 -12.93 3.76
N THR A 15 -12.51 -13.60 3.03
CA THR A 15 -11.24 -14.13 3.49
C THR A 15 -10.06 -13.86 2.54
N SER A 16 -10.22 -13.06 1.47
CA SER A 16 -9.16 -12.87 0.46
C SER A 16 -8.55 -11.48 0.44
N HIS A 17 -8.22 -10.92 1.61
CA HIS A 17 -7.05 -10.05 1.68
C HIS A 17 -5.85 -10.99 1.66
N GLY A 18 -5.00 -10.95 0.62
CA GLY A 18 -3.69 -11.58 0.73
C GLY A 18 -3.00 -11.06 2.01
N PRO A 19 -2.17 -11.86 2.71
CA PRO A 19 -1.49 -11.38 3.90
C PRO A 19 -0.71 -10.14 3.49
N GLY A 20 -1.07 -8.97 4.04
CA GLY A 20 -0.34 -7.73 3.80
C GLY A 20 1.15 -8.02 3.91
N MET A 21 1.92 -7.60 2.93
CA MET A 21 3.31 -8.00 2.84
C MET A 21 4.16 -7.05 3.67
N PRO A 22 4.89 -7.55 4.68
CA PRO A 22 5.80 -6.70 5.44
C PRO A 22 6.90 -6.20 4.50
N ILE A 23 7.12 -4.89 4.54
CA ILE A 23 8.16 -4.19 3.80
C ILE A 23 8.88 -3.21 4.74
N THR A 24 10.08 -2.81 4.37
CA THR A 24 10.83 -1.75 5.03
C THR A 24 10.40 -0.38 4.53
N LEU A 25 10.76 0.68 5.27
CA LEU A 25 10.48 2.05 4.84
C LEU A 25 11.18 2.39 3.51
N GLU A 26 12.38 1.87 3.29
CA GLU A 26 13.11 2.02 2.03
C GLU A 26 12.39 1.31 0.87
N GLU A 27 11.91 0.08 1.08
CA GLU A 27 11.10 -0.62 0.09
C GLU A 27 9.81 0.14 -0.23
N ALA A 28 9.15 0.72 0.79
CA ALA A 28 7.98 1.56 0.58
C ALA A 28 8.32 2.76 -0.33
N VAL A 29 9.38 3.49 0.00
CA VAL A 29 9.87 4.62 -0.80
C VAL A 29 10.24 4.19 -2.22
N ALA A 30 10.84 3.03 -2.41
CA ALA A 30 11.20 2.52 -3.74
C ALA A 30 9.97 2.09 -4.56
N VAL A 31 8.96 1.51 -3.92
CA VAL A 31 7.69 1.12 -4.56
C VAL A 31 6.94 2.36 -5.02
N PHE A 32 6.79 3.35 -4.14
CA PHE A 32 6.03 4.56 -4.44
C PHE A 32 6.82 5.59 -5.25
N GLY A 33 8.14 5.63 -5.13
CA GLY A 33 9.01 6.53 -5.90
C GLY A 33 8.54 7.98 -5.85
N THR A 34 8.12 8.52 -7.00
CA THR A 34 7.55 9.86 -7.14
C THR A 34 6.05 9.85 -7.39
N ASP A 35 5.39 8.69 -7.29
CA ASP A 35 3.95 8.57 -7.51
C ASP A 35 3.17 9.34 -6.44
N PRO A 36 2.07 10.00 -6.81
CA PRO A 36 1.25 10.74 -5.88
C PRO A 36 0.63 9.79 -4.86
N LEU A 37 0.92 10.05 -3.58
CA LEU A 37 0.34 9.34 -2.45
C LEU A 37 -0.78 10.17 -1.84
N ARG A 38 -1.90 9.51 -1.56
CA ARG A 38 -3.01 10.08 -0.82
C ARG A 38 -3.05 9.46 0.56
N TYR A 39 -2.95 10.29 1.60
CA TYR A 39 -3.17 9.86 2.97
C TYR A 39 -4.66 9.58 3.20
N LEU A 40 -4.97 8.41 3.74
CA LEU A 40 -6.33 7.93 4.02
C LEU A 40 -6.71 8.05 5.50
N GLY A 41 -5.75 8.37 6.36
CA GLY A 41 -5.94 8.49 7.81
C GLY A 41 -5.33 7.33 8.60
N ARG A 42 -5.51 7.36 9.92
CA ARG A 42 -4.98 6.34 10.85
C ARG A 42 -5.83 5.08 10.93
N ALA A 43 -7.12 5.20 10.63
CA ALA A 43 -7.99 4.04 10.57
C ALA A 43 -7.78 3.31 9.25
N ALA A 44 -7.81 1.97 9.29
CA ALA A 44 -7.79 1.18 8.07
C ALA A 44 -8.94 1.65 7.16
N PRO A 45 -8.66 2.01 5.90
CA PRO A 45 -9.73 2.30 4.97
C PRO A 45 -10.64 1.08 4.88
N SER A 46 -11.95 1.31 4.68
CA SER A 46 -12.86 0.20 4.43
C SER A 46 -12.46 -0.44 3.11
N LEU A 47 -11.73 -1.54 3.19
CA LEU A 47 -11.42 -2.42 2.06
C LEU A 47 -12.59 -3.41 1.83
N GLN A 48 -13.78 -3.08 2.34
CA GLN A 48 -14.95 -3.96 2.35
C GLN A 48 -15.72 -3.92 1.01
N PRO A 49 -16.18 -5.07 0.52
CA PRO A 49 -16.90 -5.23 -0.75
C PRO A 49 -18.34 -4.68 -0.75
N ASP A 50 -18.90 -4.31 0.41
CA ASP A 50 -20.29 -3.84 0.53
C ASP A 50 -20.47 -2.36 0.15
N ALA A 51 -19.36 -1.62 0.05
CA ALA A 51 -19.28 -0.28 -0.50
C ALA A 51 -18.13 -0.24 -1.51
N PRO A 52 -18.33 -0.75 -2.73
CA PRO A 52 -17.28 -0.77 -3.75
C PRO A 52 -16.79 0.66 -4.00
N SER A 53 -15.49 0.88 -3.83
CA SER A 53 -14.84 2.08 -4.35
C SER A 53 -14.95 2.06 -5.87
N GLU A 54 -15.41 3.15 -6.49
CA GLU A 54 -15.49 3.27 -7.96
C GLU A 54 -14.11 3.25 -8.64
N ASP A 55 -13.03 3.32 -7.86
CA ASP A 55 -11.64 3.15 -8.32
C ASP A 55 -10.95 2.01 -7.53
N PRO A 56 -10.87 0.79 -8.09
CA PRO A 56 -10.13 -0.32 -7.49
C PRO A 56 -8.96 -0.76 -8.38
N ARG A 57 -7.83 -0.05 -8.26
CA ARG A 57 -6.48 -0.53 -8.60
C ARG A 57 -5.54 -0.05 -7.49
N ASN A 58 -5.65 -0.64 -6.30
CA ASN A 58 -5.15 0.05 -5.10
C ASN A 58 -3.94 -0.65 -4.52
N VAL A 59 -2.82 0.09 -4.51
CA VAL A 59 -1.64 -0.21 -3.73
C VAL A 59 -1.70 0.67 -2.49
N ILE A 60 -1.80 0.05 -1.32
CA ILE A 60 -1.89 0.74 -0.04
C ILE A 60 -0.66 0.39 0.80
N VAL A 61 -0.05 1.38 1.44
CA VAL A 61 0.91 1.14 2.51
C VAL A 61 0.31 1.55 3.84
N GLU A 62 0.45 0.66 4.81
CA GLU A 62 0.23 0.93 6.21
C GLU A 62 1.57 1.26 6.86
N LEU A 63 1.63 2.40 7.55
CA LEU A 63 2.75 2.82 8.37
C LEU A 63 2.31 2.82 9.85
N GLY A 64 2.90 1.95 10.65
CA GLY A 64 2.67 1.86 12.08
C GLY A 64 3.29 3.02 12.88
N GLU A 65 2.78 3.25 14.09
CA GLU A 65 3.21 4.35 14.98
C GLU A 65 4.69 4.26 15.41
N ALA A 66 5.24 3.04 15.46
CA ALA A 66 6.64 2.79 15.82
C ALA A 66 7.61 2.89 14.64
N GLU A 67 7.10 3.16 13.44
CA GLU A 67 7.91 3.19 12.22
C GLU A 67 8.37 4.61 11.90
N GLY A 68 9.59 4.70 11.37
CA GLY A 68 10.17 5.98 10.98
C GLY A 68 9.32 6.72 9.95
N ARG A 69 9.43 8.04 9.94
CA ARG A 69 8.76 8.92 8.97
C ARG A 69 9.72 9.25 7.84
N ASN A 70 9.18 9.48 6.65
CA ASN A 70 9.91 10.07 5.53
C ASN A 70 9.06 11.18 4.91
N THR A 71 9.65 12.04 4.10
CA THR A 71 8.97 13.05 3.30
C THR A 71 7.77 12.49 2.52
N LEU A 72 7.83 11.24 2.04
CA LEU A 72 6.73 10.57 1.35
C LEU A 72 5.66 9.97 2.28
N LEU A 73 6.06 9.54 3.47
CA LEU A 73 5.19 8.89 4.46
C LEU A 73 5.38 9.63 5.81
N PRO A 74 4.85 10.86 5.93
CA PRO A 74 5.16 11.74 7.05
C PRO A 74 4.43 11.39 8.35
N GLU A 75 3.36 10.60 8.27
CA GLU A 75 2.47 10.28 9.39
C GLU A 75 2.17 8.77 9.46
N PRO A 76 2.02 8.20 10.66
CA PRO A 76 1.47 6.85 10.79
C PRO A 76 0.04 6.78 10.24
N GLY A 77 -0.28 5.69 9.57
CA GLY A 77 -1.59 5.42 8.99
C GLY A 77 -1.50 4.81 7.59
N PHE A 78 -2.57 4.99 6.81
CA PHE A 78 -2.74 4.36 5.51
C PHE A 78 -2.54 5.37 4.39
N TYR A 79 -1.77 4.97 3.37
CA TYR A 79 -1.54 5.76 2.16
C TYR A 79 -1.91 4.95 0.93
N TRP A 80 -2.57 5.59 -0.02
CA TRP A 80 -2.93 5.01 -1.30
C TRP A 80 -2.11 5.64 -2.42
N ALA A 81 -1.49 4.80 -3.24
CA ALA A 81 -0.84 5.23 -4.47
C ALA A 81 -1.88 5.27 -5.60
N VAL A 82 -2.39 6.47 -5.88
CA VAL A 82 -3.57 6.70 -6.73
C VAL A 82 -3.36 6.25 -8.18
N SER A 83 -2.12 6.29 -8.66
CA SER A 83 -1.79 5.99 -10.06
C SER A 83 -0.91 4.75 -10.22
N LEU A 84 -0.64 4.03 -9.13
CA LEU A 84 0.27 2.89 -9.15
C LEU A 84 -0.52 1.60 -9.29
N ASP A 85 -0.30 0.90 -10.39
CA ASP A 85 -0.85 -0.41 -10.64
C ASP A 85 -0.20 -1.48 -9.74
N VAL A 86 -0.96 -2.52 -9.39
CA VAL A 86 -0.51 -3.63 -8.54
C VAL A 86 0.70 -4.35 -9.14
N ASP A 87 0.70 -4.61 -10.45
CA ASP A 87 1.81 -5.29 -11.13
C ASP A 87 3.06 -4.42 -11.14
N ASP A 88 2.89 -3.10 -11.32
CA ASP A 88 4.01 -2.15 -11.27
C ASP A 88 4.61 -2.04 -9.87
N ALA A 89 3.77 -1.96 -8.84
CA ALA A 89 4.23 -1.97 -7.46
C ALA A 89 4.97 -3.27 -7.12
N ALA A 90 4.43 -4.42 -7.52
CA ALA A 90 5.08 -5.72 -7.33
C ALA A 90 6.43 -5.80 -8.05
N ARG A 91 6.51 -5.35 -9.32
CA ARG A 91 7.77 -5.27 -10.09
C ARG A 91 8.80 -4.34 -9.44
N ARG A 92 8.38 -3.21 -8.89
CA ARG A 92 9.28 -2.26 -8.19
C ARG A 92 9.82 -2.87 -6.91
N LEU A 93 8.95 -3.48 -6.10
CA LEU A 93 9.37 -4.14 -4.87
C LEU A 93 10.35 -5.29 -5.14
N GLN A 94 10.07 -6.12 -6.14
CA GLN A 94 10.95 -7.23 -6.50
C GLN A 94 12.34 -6.73 -6.93
N ARG A 95 12.40 -5.65 -7.71
CA ARG A 95 13.67 -5.02 -8.11
C ARG A 95 14.44 -4.48 -6.90
N GLU A 96 13.77 -3.86 -5.95
CA GLU A 96 14.42 -3.36 -4.74
C GLU A 96 14.98 -4.49 -3.88
N ARG A 97 14.20 -5.57 -3.71
CA ARG A 97 14.65 -6.76 -2.98
C ARG A 97 15.84 -7.47 -3.62
N MET A 98 15.95 -7.46 -4.96
CA MET A 98 17.09 -8.04 -5.67
C MET A 98 18.37 -7.20 -5.60
N ARG A 99 18.27 -5.92 -5.20
CA ARG A 99 19.43 -5.03 -5.05
C ARG A 99 20.09 -5.12 -3.67
N ARG A 100 19.43 -5.77 -2.72
CA ARG A 100 19.90 -6.01 -1.35
C ARG A 100 20.43 -7.43 -1.21
#